data_AF-A0A8I1PMM3-F1
#
_entry.id   AF-A0A8I1PMM3-F1
#
_cell.length_a   1.000
_cell.length_b   1.000
_cell.length_c   1.000
_cell.angle_alpha   90.00
_cell.angle_beta   90.00
_cell.angle_gamma   90.00
#
_symmetry.space_group_name_H-M   'P 1'
#
loop_
_entity.id
_entity.type
_entity.pdbx_description
1 polymer ?
#
loop_
_entity_poly.entity_id
_entity_poly.type
_entity_poly.pdbx_seq_one_letter_code
_entity_poly.pdbx_strand_id
1 'polypeptide(L)'
;MAGPSSVPVFERFFRSVAQLKVDKNDVKRFREFVDQMVDDIAIAGRNGARWNGRDVIAPMDLPITKGLQERMREFDKLEEAVNIRTVLAEGVRRPPADVTFSEETEEMLPELFGGLSIACARAFRIVDPDVVHPSTEHWDRVTDLFRQVY
;
A
#
# COMPACT_ATOMS: atom_id res chain seq x y z
N MET A 1 11.89 -10.00 0.48
CA MET A 1 12.79 -9.56 1.57
C MET A 1 13.26 -8.16 1.23
N ALA A 2 12.83 -7.14 1.98
CA ALA A 2 13.26 -5.77 1.73
C ALA A 2 14.75 -5.64 2.10
N GLY A 3 15.58 -5.20 1.15
CA GLY A 3 16.99 -4.98 1.40
C GLY A 3 17.23 -3.88 2.45
N PRO A 4 18.42 -3.84 3.08
CA PRO A 4 18.80 -2.83 4.08
C PRO A 4 18.70 -1.35 3.61
N SER A 5 18.46 -1.09 2.32
CA SER A 5 18.27 0.25 1.72
C SER A 5 16.88 0.86 1.90
N SER A 6 15.86 0.06 2.26
CA SER A 6 14.45 0.49 2.24
C SER A 6 13.95 1.17 3.53
N VAL A 7 14.53 0.84 4.68
CA VAL A 7 14.08 1.36 5.99
C VAL A 7 14.15 2.89 6.06
N PRO A 8 15.27 3.55 5.70
CA PRO A 8 15.34 5.01 5.74
C PRO A 8 14.37 5.72 4.78
N VAL A 9 13.98 5.04 3.68
CA VAL A 9 12.98 5.57 2.74
C VAL A 9 11.62 5.64 3.42
N PHE A 10 11.20 4.56 4.07
CA PHE A 10 9.92 4.52 4.78
C PHE A 10 9.91 5.40 6.03
N GLU A 11 11.01 5.50 6.77
CA GLU A 11 11.11 6.46 7.89
C GLU A 11 10.89 7.91 7.44
N ARG A 12 11.47 8.31 6.30
CA ARG A 12 11.25 9.65 5.73
C ARG A 12 9.81 9.84 5.29
N PHE A 13 9.24 8.85 4.61
CA PHE A 13 7.84 8.88 4.16
C PHE A 13 6.85 9.04 5.33
N PHE A 14 6.99 8.23 6.39
CA PHE A 14 6.12 8.32 7.56
C PHE A 14 6.25 9.67 8.28
N ARG A 15 7.46 10.24 8.28
CA ARG A 15 7.71 11.58 8.80
C ARG A 15 7.07 12.67 7.94
N SER A 16 7.16 12.59 6.61
CA SER A 16 6.62 13.61 5.71
C SER A 16 5.09 13.60 5.70
N VAL A 17 4.48 12.42 5.69
CA VAL A 17 3.03 12.25 5.56
C VAL A 17 2.28 12.46 6.87
N ALA A 18 2.84 11.97 7.98
CA ALA A 18 2.12 11.90 9.25
C ALA A 18 2.98 12.27 10.47
N GLN A 19 4.19 12.81 10.28
CA GLN A 19 5.11 13.18 11.37
C GLN A 19 5.37 12.02 12.35
N LEU A 20 5.33 10.77 11.88
CA LEU A 20 5.59 9.58 12.69
C LEU A 20 7.07 9.20 12.64
N LYS A 21 7.57 8.67 13.75
CA LYS A 21 8.90 8.08 13.89
C LYS A 21 8.74 6.58 14.06
N VAL A 22 8.76 5.90 12.92
CA VAL A 22 8.72 4.44 12.83
C VAL A 22 10.10 3.85 13.01
N ASP A 23 10.18 2.66 13.60
CA ASP A 23 11.41 1.87 13.67
C ASP A 23 11.46 0.76 12.59
N LYS A 24 12.52 -0.04 12.61
CA LYS A 24 12.69 -1.15 11.66
C LYS A 24 11.58 -2.21 11.76
N ASN A 25 11.06 -2.48 12.96
CA ASN A 25 9.99 -3.45 13.16
C ASN A 25 8.66 -2.89 12.64
N ASP A 26 8.40 -1.60 12.85
CA ASP A 26 7.26 -0.91 12.29
C ASP A 26 7.30 -0.95 10.76
N VAL A 27 8.45 -0.66 10.14
CA VAL A 27 8.61 -0.73 8.68
C VAL A 27 8.36 -2.15 8.16
N LYS A 28 8.81 -3.18 8.89
CA LYS A 28 8.53 -4.57 8.52
C LYS A 28 7.03 -4.87 8.58
N ARG A 29 6.36 -4.54 9.68
CA ARG A 29 4.90 -4.74 9.86
C ARG A 29 4.10 -3.99 8.81
N PHE A 30 4.48 -2.74 8.57
CA PHE A 30 3.92 -1.89 7.53
C PHE A 30 3.99 -2.55 6.15
N ARG A 31 5.19 -3.02 5.76
CA ARG A 31 5.41 -3.68 4.48
C ARG A 31 4.54 -4.92 4.36
N GLU A 32 4.60 -5.81 5.33
CA GLU A 32 3.79 -7.03 5.35
C GLU A 32 2.30 -6.72 5.23
N PHE A 33 1.82 -5.69 5.94
CA PHE A 33 0.42 -5.29 5.92
C PHE A 33 -0.01 -4.68 4.58
N VAL A 34 0.66 -3.64 4.10
CA VAL A 34 0.29 -2.99 2.83
C VAL A 34 0.48 -3.95 1.65
N ASP A 35 1.50 -4.80 1.73
CA ASP A 35 1.69 -5.85 0.75
C ASP A 35 0.48 -6.79 0.74
N GLN A 36 0.06 -7.34 1.89
CA GLN A 36 -1.14 -8.19 1.93
C GLN A 36 -2.38 -7.50 1.35
N MET A 37 -2.59 -6.22 1.66
CA MET A 37 -3.72 -5.45 1.14
C MET A 37 -3.73 -5.33 -0.39
N VAL A 38 -2.57 -5.12 -1.02
CA VAL A 38 -2.46 -5.10 -2.49
C VAL A 38 -2.81 -6.49 -3.06
N ASP A 39 -2.38 -7.57 -2.40
CA ASP A 39 -2.70 -8.93 -2.84
C ASP A 39 -4.21 -9.21 -2.71
N ASP A 40 -4.86 -8.77 -1.64
CA ASP A 40 -6.30 -8.94 -1.43
C ASP A 40 -7.11 -8.16 -2.49
N ILE A 41 -6.71 -6.93 -2.80
CA ILE A 41 -7.28 -6.12 -3.89
C ILE A 41 -7.10 -6.82 -5.24
N ALA A 42 -5.94 -7.44 -5.49
CA ALA A 42 -5.68 -8.21 -6.71
C ALA A 42 -6.53 -9.49 -6.80
N ILE A 43 -6.75 -10.20 -5.68
CA ILE A 43 -7.63 -11.37 -5.61
C ILE A 43 -9.07 -10.98 -5.95
N ALA A 44 -9.55 -9.86 -5.42
CA ALA A 44 -10.87 -9.34 -5.75
C ALA A 44 -10.96 -8.99 -7.24
N GLY A 45 -9.94 -8.31 -7.79
CA GLY A 45 -9.87 -7.98 -9.21
C GLY A 45 -9.84 -9.19 -10.14
N ARG A 46 -9.15 -10.26 -9.75
CA ARG A 46 -9.19 -11.54 -10.49
C ARG A 46 -10.62 -12.03 -10.68
N ASN A 47 -11.43 -12.00 -9.62
CA ASN A 47 -12.81 -12.44 -9.70
C ASN A 47 -13.59 -11.56 -10.68
N GLY A 48 -13.40 -10.24 -10.63
CA GLY A 48 -13.97 -9.29 -11.60
C GLY A 48 -13.57 -9.57 -13.05
N ALA A 49 -12.28 -9.80 -13.31
CA ALA A 49 -11.77 -10.13 -14.64
C ALA A 49 -12.41 -11.41 -15.19
N ARG A 50 -12.44 -12.48 -14.37
CA ARG A 50 -13.05 -13.77 -14.75
C ARG A 50 -14.55 -13.65 -15.02
N TRP A 51 -15.28 -12.86 -14.23
CA TRP A 51 -16.69 -12.58 -14.47
C TRP A 51 -16.95 -11.89 -15.81
N ASN A 52 -15.98 -11.09 -16.27
CA ASN A 52 -15.99 -10.45 -17.57
C ASN A 52 -15.35 -11.29 -18.69
N GLY A 53 -15.06 -12.57 -18.45
CA GLY A 53 -14.48 -13.48 -19.44
C GLY A 53 -13.02 -13.17 -19.80
N ARG A 54 -12.26 -12.52 -18.89
CA ARG A 54 -10.85 -12.18 -19.07
C ARG A 54 -9.97 -12.90 -18.06
N ASP A 55 -8.81 -13.35 -18.54
CA ASP A 55 -7.72 -13.90 -17.71
C ASP A 55 -6.62 -12.87 -17.42
N VAL A 56 -6.90 -11.60 -17.74
CA VAL A 56 -6.03 -10.45 -17.49
C VAL A 56 -6.79 -9.46 -16.61
N ILE A 57 -6.24 -9.14 -15.45
CA ILE A 57 -6.75 -8.10 -14.55
C ILE A 57 -6.41 -6.75 -15.15
N ALA A 58 -7.44 -5.95 -15.43
CA ALA A 58 -7.32 -4.56 -15.83
C ALA A 58 -7.59 -3.64 -14.63
N PRO A 59 -7.21 -2.35 -14.67
CA PRO A 59 -7.41 -1.47 -13.52
C PRO A 59 -8.86 -1.35 -13.06
N MET A 60 -9.81 -1.42 -14.00
CA MET A 60 -11.25 -1.35 -13.73
C MET A 60 -11.78 -2.55 -12.95
N ASP A 61 -11.03 -3.66 -12.89
CA ASP A 61 -11.42 -4.82 -12.08
C ASP A 61 -11.08 -4.64 -10.61
N LEU A 62 -10.07 -3.81 -10.30
CA LEU A 62 -9.60 -3.62 -8.94
C LEU A 62 -10.63 -2.80 -8.14
N PRO A 63 -11.03 -3.22 -6.93
CA PRO A 63 -11.98 -2.49 -6.09
C PRO A 63 -11.36 -1.23 -5.43
N ILE A 64 -10.77 -0.35 -6.24
CA ILE A 64 -10.12 0.87 -5.76
C ILE A 64 -11.18 1.94 -5.54
N THR A 65 -11.52 2.16 -4.27
CA THR A 65 -12.47 3.20 -3.86
C THR A 65 -11.97 4.60 -4.23
N LYS A 66 -12.90 5.55 -4.41
CA LYS A 66 -12.55 6.96 -4.69
C LYS A 66 -11.58 7.53 -3.66
N GLY A 67 -11.78 7.22 -2.37
CA GLY A 67 -10.91 7.68 -1.30
C GLY A 67 -9.47 7.20 -1.48
N LEU A 68 -9.27 5.95 -1.90
CA LEU A 68 -7.94 5.41 -2.20
C LEU A 68 -7.36 6.03 -3.48
N GLN A 69 -8.15 6.19 -4.55
CA GLN A 69 -7.69 6.87 -5.78
C GLN A 69 -7.15 8.28 -5.50
N GLU A 70 -7.78 9.03 -4.60
CA GLU A 70 -7.29 10.35 -4.20
C GLU A 70 -5.95 10.27 -3.47
N ARG A 71 -5.72 9.24 -2.65
CA ARG A 71 -4.42 9.00 -2.00
C ARG A 71 -3.36 8.56 -2.99
N MET A 72 -3.71 7.78 -4.01
CA MET A 72 -2.79 7.42 -5.11
C MET A 72 -2.32 8.67 -5.86
N ARG A 73 -3.25 9.58 -6.20
CA ARG A 73 -2.93 10.88 -6.83
C ARG A 73 -2.13 11.81 -5.93
N GLU A 74 -2.32 11.72 -4.63
CA GLU A 74 -1.55 12.46 -3.65
C GLU A 74 -0.13 11.93 -3.53
N PHE A 75 0.02 10.60 -3.50
CA PHE A 75 1.31 9.93 -3.49
C PHE A 75 2.19 10.34 -4.66
N ASP A 76 1.62 10.44 -5.86
CA ASP A 76 2.35 10.89 -7.05
C ASP A 76 3.02 12.27 -6.90
N LYS A 77 2.51 13.11 -5.99
CA LYS A 77 3.02 14.47 -5.74
C LYS A 77 4.06 14.54 -4.61
N LEU A 78 4.32 13.44 -3.90
CA LEU A 78 5.28 13.41 -2.81
C LEU A 78 6.72 13.29 -3.32
N GLU A 79 7.64 14.02 -2.69
CA GLU A 79 9.07 13.90 -2.99
C GLU A 79 9.59 12.47 -2.73
N GLU A 80 9.03 11.77 -1.73
CA GLU A 80 9.42 10.40 -1.41
C GLU A 80 8.93 9.36 -2.42
N ALA A 81 7.99 9.70 -3.31
CA ALA A 81 7.37 8.75 -4.24
C ALA A 81 8.39 8.07 -5.14
N VAL A 82 9.37 8.82 -5.65
CA VAL A 82 10.45 8.29 -6.49
C VAL A 82 11.23 7.20 -5.76
N ASN A 83 11.61 7.45 -4.51
CA ASN A 83 12.37 6.49 -3.71
C ASN A 83 11.54 5.22 -3.41
N ILE A 84 10.25 5.39 -3.12
CA ILE A 84 9.35 4.25 -2.87
C ILE A 84 9.16 3.42 -4.15
N ARG A 85 8.96 4.05 -5.31
CA ARG A 85 8.88 3.37 -6.61
C ARG A 85 10.16 2.58 -6.90
N THR A 86 11.33 3.16 -6.64
CA THR A 86 12.62 2.44 -6.79
C THR A 86 12.69 1.22 -5.89
N VAL A 87 12.31 1.34 -4.61
CA VAL A 87 12.27 0.19 -3.68
C VAL A 87 11.29 -0.89 -4.15
N LEU A 88 10.15 -0.50 -4.72
CA LEU A 88 9.16 -1.46 -5.24
C LEU A 88 9.62 -2.13 -6.53
N ALA A 89 10.35 -1.43 -7.40
CA ALA A 89 10.88 -1.98 -8.65
C ALA A 89 11.86 -3.15 -8.43
N GLU A 90 12.52 -3.22 -7.26
CA GLU A 90 13.39 -4.33 -6.88
C GLU A 90 12.63 -5.65 -6.62
N GLY A 91 11.30 -5.60 -6.47
CA GLY A 91 10.44 -6.76 -6.25
C GLY A 91 9.30 -6.83 -7.25
N VAL A 92 9.34 -7.81 -8.16
CA VAL A 92 8.21 -8.08 -9.06
C VAL A 92 7.07 -8.71 -8.26
N ARG A 93 6.02 -7.92 -8.00
CA ARG A 93 4.78 -8.44 -7.43
C ARG A 93 4.02 -9.21 -8.50
N ARG A 94 3.58 -10.43 -8.17
CA ARG A 94 2.78 -11.26 -9.08
C ARG A 94 1.38 -11.43 -8.51
N PRO A 95 0.34 -11.39 -9.34
CA PRO A 95 -1.01 -11.68 -8.88
C PRO A 95 -1.09 -13.14 -8.41
N PRO A 96 -1.98 -13.45 -7.46
CA PRO A 96 -2.21 -14.83 -7.05
C PRO A 96 -2.97 -15.65 -8.12
N ALA A 97 -2.41 -16.82 -8.48
CA ALA A 97 -2.98 -17.86 -9.36
C ALA A 97 -3.00 -17.55 -10.88
N ASP A 98 -3.98 -18.11 -11.62
CA ASP A 98 -4.01 -18.28 -13.09
C ASP A 98 -4.39 -17.02 -13.89
N VAL A 99 -4.15 -15.83 -13.37
CA VAL A 99 -4.40 -14.57 -14.07
C VAL A 99 -3.15 -13.72 -14.10
N THR A 100 -3.04 -12.85 -15.10
CA THR A 100 -1.94 -11.87 -15.20
C THR A 100 -2.46 -10.46 -14.97
N PHE A 101 -1.60 -9.55 -14.54
CA PHE A 101 -1.91 -8.13 -14.63
C PHE A 101 -1.80 -7.67 -16.09
N SER A 102 -2.64 -6.73 -16.51
CA SER A 102 -2.33 -5.93 -17.70
C SER A 102 -1.13 -5.04 -17.42
N GLU A 103 -0.44 -4.60 -18.48
CA GLU A 103 0.66 -3.62 -18.37
C GLU A 103 0.23 -2.37 -17.58
N GLU A 104 -0.94 -1.80 -17.93
CA GLU A 104 -1.53 -0.66 -17.20
C GLU A 104 -1.78 -0.95 -15.70
N THR A 105 -2.12 -2.20 -15.36
CA THR A 105 -2.31 -2.58 -13.95
C THR A 105 -0.97 -2.70 -13.23
N GLU A 106 0.05 -3.29 -13.87
CA GLU A 106 1.41 -3.39 -13.31
C GLU A 106 2.00 -2.01 -13.06
N GLU A 107 1.85 -1.09 -14.02
CA GLU A 107 2.28 0.30 -13.91
C GLU A 107 1.62 1.06 -12.75
N MET A 108 0.40 0.67 -12.36
CA MET A 108 -0.37 1.31 -11.29
C MET A 108 -0.08 0.75 -9.89
N LEU A 109 0.55 -0.42 -9.77
CA LEU A 109 0.81 -1.06 -8.48
C LEU A 109 1.63 -0.19 -7.52
N PRO A 110 2.67 0.55 -7.96
CA PRO A 110 3.41 1.46 -7.08
C PRO A 110 2.53 2.58 -6.50
N GLU A 111 1.61 3.13 -7.29
CA GLU A 111 0.68 4.18 -6.91
C GLU A 111 -0.35 3.64 -5.94
N LEU A 112 -0.87 2.43 -6.19
CA LEU A 112 -1.77 1.72 -5.27
C LEU A 112 -1.09 1.50 -3.92
N PHE A 113 0.14 0.96 -3.92
CA PHE A 113 0.94 0.79 -2.72
C PHE A 113 1.13 2.12 -1.99
N GLY A 114 1.52 3.18 -2.70
CA GLY A 114 1.73 4.51 -2.14
C GLY A 114 0.45 5.13 -1.57
N GLY A 115 -0.68 4.96 -2.24
CA GLY A 115 -1.99 5.42 -1.76
C GLY A 115 -2.42 4.72 -0.47
N LEU A 116 -2.25 3.40 -0.40
CA LEU A 116 -2.49 2.61 0.82
C LEU A 116 -1.53 3.04 1.94
N SER A 117 -0.28 3.34 1.59
CA SER A 117 0.74 3.81 2.53
C SER A 117 0.37 5.15 3.17
N ILE A 118 -0.12 6.12 2.38
CA ILE A 118 -0.58 7.41 2.90
C ILE A 118 -1.79 7.22 3.81
N ALA A 119 -2.76 6.41 3.37
CA ALA A 119 -3.95 6.12 4.17
C ALA A 119 -3.56 5.49 5.51
N CYS A 120 -2.64 4.53 5.51
CA CYS A 120 -2.15 3.85 6.71
C CYS A 120 -1.44 4.84 7.65
N ALA A 121 -0.50 5.63 7.13
CA ALA A 121 0.23 6.63 7.92
C ALA A 121 -0.70 7.66 8.58
N ARG A 122 -1.72 8.15 7.85
CA ARG A 122 -2.71 9.09 8.39
C ARG A 122 -3.67 8.43 9.38
N ALA A 123 -3.99 7.15 9.21
CA ALA A 123 -4.86 6.45 10.14
C ALA A 123 -4.29 6.41 11.57
N PHE A 124 -2.97 6.34 11.75
CA PHE A 124 -2.35 6.49 13.07
C PHE A 124 -2.73 7.81 13.74
N ARG A 125 -2.64 8.93 13.00
CA ARG A 125 -3.01 10.26 13.50
C ARG A 125 -4.51 10.43 13.74
N ILE A 126 -5.34 9.64 13.08
CA ILE A 126 -6.78 9.65 13.31
C ILE A 126 -7.12 8.86 14.58
N VAL A 127 -6.48 7.71 14.77
CA VAL A 127 -6.69 6.84 15.95
C VAL A 127 -6.13 7.48 17.22
N ASP A 128 -4.95 8.10 17.13
CA ASP A 128 -4.33 8.86 18.20
C ASP A 128 -3.63 10.11 17.60
N PRO A 129 -4.20 11.31 17.76
CA PRO A 129 -3.62 12.55 17.22
C PRO A 129 -2.22 12.87 17.73
N ASP A 130 -1.88 12.46 18.96
CA ASP A 130 -0.63 12.81 19.63
C ASP A 130 0.48 11.76 19.41
N VAL A 131 0.17 10.65 18.73
CA VAL A 131 1.15 9.59 18.48
C VAL A 131 2.31 10.09 17.63
N VAL A 132 3.52 9.92 18.16
CA VAL A 132 4.78 10.16 17.42
C VAL A 132 5.49 8.84 17.15
N HIS A 133 5.44 7.90 18.10
CA HIS A 133 6.07 6.59 18.03
C HIS A 133 4.97 5.51 18.11
N PRO A 134 4.55 4.92 16.97
CA PRO A 134 3.53 3.89 16.97
C PRO A 134 3.91 2.70 17.85
N SER A 135 2.99 2.25 18.71
CA SER A 135 3.14 1.01 19.46
C SER A 135 2.46 -0.15 18.72
N THR A 136 2.67 -1.39 19.18
CA THR A 136 1.93 -2.55 18.67
C THR A 136 0.42 -2.35 18.73
N GLU A 137 -0.10 -1.78 19.81
CA GLU A 137 -1.54 -1.53 19.94
C GLU A 137 -2.06 -0.53 18.89
N HIS A 138 -1.26 0.49 18.53
CA HIS A 138 -1.63 1.40 17.44
C HIS A 138 -1.70 0.66 16.10
N TRP A 139 -0.74 -0.23 15.82
CA TRP A 139 -0.75 -1.06 14.62
C TRP A 139 -1.99 -1.96 14.57
N ASP A 140 -2.34 -2.60 15.68
CA ASP A 140 -3.51 -3.48 15.75
C ASP A 140 -4.79 -2.67 15.42
N ARG A 141 -4.99 -1.53 16.09
CA ARG A 141 -6.14 -0.64 15.84
C ARG A 141 -6.22 -0.15 14.39
N VAL A 142 -5.10 0.30 13.83
CA VAL A 142 -5.05 0.80 12.44
C VAL A 142 -5.30 -0.35 11.46
N THR A 143 -4.65 -1.50 11.63
CA THR A 143 -4.84 -2.62 10.70
C THR A 143 -6.24 -3.22 10.79
N ASP A 144 -6.84 -3.27 11.98
CA ASP A 144 -8.23 -3.70 12.16
C ASP A 144 -9.22 -2.76 11.49
N LEU A 145 -8.98 -1.45 11.53
CA LEU A 145 -9.80 -0.48 10.80
C LEU A 145 -9.81 -0.76 9.29
N PHE A 146 -8.66 -1.06 8.70
CA PHE A 146 -8.55 -1.37 7.27
C PHE A 146 -9.25 -2.67 6.89
N ARG A 147 -9.14 -3.72 7.72
CA ARG A 147 -9.79 -5.03 7.51
C ARG A 147 -11.32 -4.98 7.55
N GLN A 148 -11.92 -3.89 8.02
CA GLN A 148 -13.38 -3.70 7.92
C GLN A 148 -13.82 -3.28 6.50
N VAL A 149 -12.89 -2.83 5.65
CA VAL A 149 -13.18 -2.22 4.35
C VAL A 149 -12.63 -3.03 3.17
N TYR A 150 -11.51 -3.73 3.37
CA TYR A 150 -10.86 -4.62 2.39
C TYR A 150 -10.70 -6.00 3.01
#